data_AF-A0A7X7E2C4-F1
#
_entry.id   AF-A0A7X7E2C4-F1
#
_cell.length_a   1.000
_cell.length_b   1.000
_cell.length_c   1.000
_cell.angle_alpha   90.00
_cell.angle_beta   90.00
_cell.angle_gamma   90.00
#
_symmetry.space_group_name_H-M   'P 1'
#
loop_
_entity.id
_entity.type
_entity.pdbx_description
1 polymer ?
#
loop_
_entity_poly.entity_id
_entity_poly.type
_entity_poly.pdbx_seq_one_letter_code
_entity_poly.pdbx_strand_id
1 'polypeptide(L)' 'MLINLPTNNELCIAVTAVEDSNKGEKLIVLYTPQAGTEEMLKEIIAHSDLPNLWKPDTFLLVESLPLLSGI' A
#
# COMPACT_ATOMS: atom_id res chain seq x y z
N MET A 1 0.97 6.26 -16.97
CA MET A 1 0.84 7.43 -16.08
C MET A 1 1.94 7.34 -15.05
N LEU A 2 2.90 8.28 -15.03
CA LEU A 2 3.97 8.30 -14.02
C LEU A 2 3.40 8.94 -12.76
N ILE A 3 3.24 8.16 -11.70
CA ILE A 3 2.85 8.69 -10.39
C ILE A 3 4.13 9.24 -9.74
N ASN A 4 4.17 10.55 -9.53
CA ASN A 4 5.22 11.19 -8.74
C ASN A 4 5.08 10.71 -7.29
N LEU A 5 5.93 9.77 -6.90
CA LEU A 5 6.19 9.51 -5.49
C LEU A 5 6.86 10.76 -4.89
N PRO A 6 6.60 11.10 -3.61
CA PRO A 6 7.28 12.20 -2.96
C PRO A 6 8.79 12.06 -3.14
N THR A 7 9.45 13.16 -3.49
CA THR A 7 10.90 13.26 -3.76
C THR A 7 11.77 13.01 -2.54
N ASN A 8 11.17 12.71 -1.39
CA ASN A 8 11.84 12.20 -0.20
C ASN A 8 11.87 10.68 -0.31
N ASN A 9 13.05 10.07 -0.30
CA ASN A 9 13.27 8.63 -0.46
C ASN A 9 12.78 7.79 0.75
N GLU A 10 11.80 8.27 1.50
CA GLU A 10 11.24 7.66 2.70
C GLU A 10 10.27 6.54 2.31
N LEU A 11 10.49 5.33 2.86
CA LEU A 11 9.59 4.21 2.67
C LEU A 11 8.32 4.42 3.51
N CYS A 12 7.22 4.81 2.87
CA CYS A 12 5.96 5.10 3.55
C CYS A 12 4.85 4.08 3.26
N ILE A 13 5.06 3.15 2.33
CA ILE A 13 4.08 2.14 1.92
C ILE A 13 4.77 0.77 1.74
N ALA A 14 4.13 -0.29 2.22
CA ALA A 14 4.47 -1.68 1.91
C ALA A 14 3.20 -2.44 1.52
N VAL A 15 3.32 -3.40 0.61
CA VAL A 15 2.21 -4.27 0.17
C VAL A 15 2.61 -5.71 0.44
N THR A 16 1.71 -6.48 1.06
CA THR A 16 1.91 -7.91 1.32
C THR A 16 0.64 -8.69 1.06
N ALA A 17 0.78 -9.98 0.77
CA ALA A 17 -0.32 -10.93 0.81
C ALA A 17 -0.58 -11.39 2.25
N VAL A 18 -1.85 -11.66 2.55
CA VAL A 18 -2.28 -12.38 3.76
C VAL A 18 -3.31 -13.44 3.35
N GLU A 19 -3.44 -14.48 4.16
CA GLU A 19 -4.46 -15.52 3.96
C GLU A 19 -5.87 -14.90 3.97
N ASP A 20 -6.70 -15.34 3.02
CA ASP A 20 -8.10 -14.98 2.92
C ASP A 20 -8.93 -16.25 2.73
N SER A 21 -9.88 -16.48 3.62
CA SER A 21 -10.68 -17.71 3.64
C SER A 21 -11.57 -17.92 2.41
N ASN A 22 -11.79 -16.88 1.59
CA ASN A 22 -12.60 -16.95 0.37
C ASN A 22 -11.75 -16.97 -0.90
N LYS A 23 -10.63 -16.22 -0.92
CA LYS A 23 -9.79 -16.02 -2.10
C LYS A 23 -8.47 -16.81 -2.08
N GLY A 24 -8.18 -17.51 -0.98
CA GLY A 24 -6.87 -18.09 -0.69
C GLY A 24 -5.94 -17.03 -0.11
N GLU A 25 -5.66 -15.98 -0.87
CA GLU A 25 -4.85 -14.84 -0.43
C GLU A 25 -5.47 -13.52 -0.88
N LYS A 26 -5.16 -12.44 -0.16
CA LYS A 26 -5.49 -11.06 -0.54
C LYS A 26 -4.32 -10.12 -0.31
N LEU A 27 -4.27 -9.04 -1.09
CA LEU A 27 -3.31 -7.96 -0.88
C LEU A 27 -3.80 -7.00 0.21
N ILE A 28 -2.90 -6.64 1.12
CA ILE A 28 -3.10 -5.57 2.08
C ILE A 28 -2.00 -4.51 1.90
N VAL A 29 -2.35 -3.27 2.21
CA VAL A 29 -1.43 -2.13 2.20
C VAL A 29 -1.15 -1.72 3.63
N LEU A 30 0.12 -1.71 4.01
CA LEU A 30 0.59 -1.03 5.22
C LEU A 30 1.11 0.34 4.81
N TYR A 31 0.68 1.39 5.49
CA TYR A 31 1.10 2.75 5.17
C TYR A 31 1.34 3.57 6.43
N THR A 32 2.27 4.51 6.34
CA THR A 32 2.55 5.47 7.41
C THR A 32 1.80 6.79 7.18
N PRO A 33 1.65 7.68 8.18
CA PRO A 33 0.97 8.97 8.01
C PRO A 33 1.53 9.83 6.85
N GLN A 34 2.81 9.68 6.52
CA GLN A 34 3.49 10.37 5.43
C GLN A 34 2.97 9.96 4.04
N ALA A 35 2.34 8.79 3.93
CA ALA A 35 1.70 8.34 2.69
C ALA A 35 0.35 9.02 2.40
N GLY A 36 -0.21 9.74 3.37
CA GLY A 36 -1.53 10.39 3.28
C GLY A 36 -2.63 9.62 4.00
N THR A 37 -3.89 9.87 3.63
CA THR A 37 -5.05 9.23 4.26
C THR A 37 -5.47 7.96 3.53
N GLU A 38 -6.24 7.10 4.21
CA GLU A 38 -6.80 5.88 3.62
C GLU A 38 -7.67 6.19 2.39
N GLU A 39 -8.48 7.24 2.46
CA GLU A 39 -9.38 7.65 1.39
C GLU A 39 -8.59 8.06 0.14
N MET A 40 -7.52 8.82 0.31
CA MET A 40 -6.64 9.21 -0.81
C MET A 40 -6.00 7.97 -1.46
N LEU A 41 -5.51 7.02 -0.66
CA LEU A 41 -4.91 5.80 -1.18
C LEU A 41 -5.94 4.94 -1.93
N LYS A 42 -7.16 4.80 -1.38
CA LYS A 42 -8.26 4.11 -2.04
C LYS A 42 -8.64 4.78 -3.36
N GLU A 43 -8.70 6.10 -3.39
CA GLU A 43 -9.01 6.86 -4.60
C GLU A 43 -7.95 6.65 -5.68
N ILE A 44 -6.66 6.67 -5.31
CA ILE A 44 -5.54 6.40 -6.22
C ILE A 44 -5.66 4.98 -6.79
N ILE A 45 -5.90 3.97 -5.96
CA ILE A 45 -6.05 2.58 -6.41
C ILE A 45 -7.29 2.41 -7.30
N ALA A 46 -8.40 3.04 -6.97
CA ALA A 46 -9.63 2.98 -7.75
C ALA A 46 -9.42 3.52 -9.17
N HIS A 47 -8.72 4.64 -9.31
CA HIS A 47 -8.41 5.30 -10.58
C HIS A 47 -7.15 4.77 -11.29
N SER A 48 -6.47 3.77 -10.71
CA SER A 48 -5.32 3.13 -11.34
C SER A 48 -5.74 2.12 -12.41
N ASP A 49 -4.83 1.91 -13.37
CA ASP A 49 -4.95 0.89 -14.43
C ASP A 49 -4.66 -0.54 -13.94
N LEU A 50 -4.57 -0.75 -12.61
CA LEU A 50 -4.31 -2.07 -12.04
C LEU A 50 -5.47 -3.03 -12.36
N PRO A 51 -5.17 -4.30 -12.70
CA PRO A 51 -6.20 -5.34 -12.76
C PRO A 51 -6.98 -5.43 -11.45
N ASN A 52 -8.27 -5.78 -11.51
CA ASN A 52 -9.11 -5.89 -10.31
C ASN A 52 -8.51 -6.81 -9.23
N LEU A 53 -7.84 -7.89 -9.63
CA LEU A 53 -7.20 -8.83 -8.71
C LEU A 53 -6.03 -8.20 -7.92
N TRP A 54 -5.43 -7.14 -8.43
CA TRP A 54 -4.29 -6.44 -7.83
C TRP A 54 -4.69 -5.18 -7.07
N LYS A 55 -5.98 -4.83 -7.04
CA LYS A 55 -6.47 -3.71 -6.25
C LYS A 55 -6.64 -4.16 -4.80
N PRO A 56 -5.77 -3.73 -3.85
CA PRO A 56 -5.97 -4.04 -2.44
C PRO A 56 -7.25 -3.37 -1.93
N ASP A 57 -7.97 -4.08 -1.07
CA ASP A 57 -9.19 -3.58 -0.41
C ASP A 57 -8.99 -3.26 1.07
N THR A 58 -7.84 -3.67 1.62
CA THR A 58 -7.50 -3.56 3.04
C THR A 58 -6.28 -2.66 3.20
N PHE A 59 -6.42 -1.61 4.01
CA PHE A 59 -5.39 -0.61 4.28
C PHE A 59 -5.19 -0.53 5.80
N LEU A 60 -3.94 -0.55 6.25
CA LEU A 60 -3.57 -0.53 7.66
C LEU A 60 -2.58 0.61 7.90
N LEU A 61 -3.00 1.59 8.70
CA LEU A 61 -2.12 2.64 9.19
C LEU A 61 -1.15 2.05 10.23
N VAL A 62 0.13 2.27 10.03
CA VAL A 62 1.20 1.91 10.96
C VAL A 62 2.03 3.13 11.31
N GLU A 63 2.58 3.16 12.53
CA GLU A 63 3.44 4.27 12.96
C GLU A 63 4.75 4.31 12.16
N SER A 64 5.29 3.14 11.80
CA SER A 64 6.50 2.99 10.99
C SER A 64 6.51 1.65 10.26
N LEU A 65 7.23 1.59 9.15
CA LEU A 65 7.52 0.34 8.46
C LEU A 65 8.81 -0.30 9.01
N PRO A 66 8.82 -1.61 9.27
CA PRO A 66 10.03 -2.29 9.71
C PRO A 66 11.04 -2.28 8.56
N LEU A 67 12.21 -1.70 8.82
CA LEU A 67 13.33 -1.67 7.89
C LEU A 67 14.50 -2.45 8.47
N LEU A 68 15.12 -3.29 7.66
CA LEU A 68 16.39 -3.90 8.04
C LEU A 68 17.49 -2.83 7.91
N SER A 69 18.19 -2.55 9.00
CA SER A 69 19.40 -1.72 8.96
C SER A 69 20.59 -2.59 8.53
N GLY A 70 21.00 -2.50 7.27
CA GLY A 70 22.25 -3.13 6.83
C GLY A 70 22.34 -3.44 5.34
N ILE A 71 22.82 -2.46 4.57
CA ILE A 71 23.78 -2.60 3.46
C ILE A 71 24.61 -1.32 3.40
#